data_AF-A0A952J9P9-F1
#
_entry.id   AF-A0A952J9P9-F1
#
_cell.length_a   1.000
_cell.length_b   1.000
_cell.length_c   1.000
_cell.angle_alpha   90.00
_cell.angle_beta   90.00
_cell.angle_gamma   90.00
#
_symmetry.space_group_name_H-M   'P 1'
#
loop_
_entity.id
_entity.type
_entity.pdbx_description
1 polymer ?
#
loop_
_entity_poly.entity_id
_entity_poly.type
_entity_poly.pdbx_seq_one_letter_code
_entity_poly.pdbx_strand_id
1 'polypeptide(L)'
;MIDFIAEIVKQFGPRLAGSKAEAGAQLFVKNELEKFASNVKQQEFEAPLTAKFRKMKIYAALYWLSVALFFWNPIIAWILALVNAVITINDLMRNGTLLDSFFPLLKSSNVTATIEPKEEAKQTIIFSGHIDSTEECQWWFWLKQLGGYLTFICGILIVLFAVYSTLEVFFLLAFSKNLFAPLNWFFVLLSPLQLVYFTFHSKRVVDGAADNLSGISISFHLLKHFHQNPLKHTRIRFISFGSEEKGLRGSKAYVAANLEQLKAENSKLVNIDTIRLTNEISVVNKEAMIGITHDSNLVNGIKSAFDKLKFPCQINALNMGGTDAVPFSQNNISSISIIGLNTKKLDPTYHTRLDKVGMIEPQSLKNVRDALIAFAQDSDKQL
;
A
#
# COMPACT_ATOMS: atom_id res chain seq x y z
N MET A 1 -8.35 -15.78 15.01
CA MET A 1 -8.04 -14.58 14.20
C MET A 1 -7.17 -13.62 15.00
N ILE A 2 -7.69 -12.89 16.00
CA ILE A 2 -6.85 -11.95 16.75
C ILE A 2 -5.65 -12.62 17.45
N ASP A 3 -5.80 -13.86 17.93
CA ASP A 3 -4.69 -14.63 18.53
C ASP A 3 -3.57 -14.91 17.53
N PHE A 4 -3.90 -15.12 16.25
CA PHE A 4 -2.91 -15.33 15.19
C PHE A 4 -2.07 -14.07 14.95
N ILE A 5 -2.72 -12.90 14.99
CA ILE A 5 -2.06 -11.59 14.94
C ILE A 5 -1.14 -11.44 16.15
N ALA A 6 -1.67 -11.68 17.36
CA ALA A 6 -0.95 -11.55 18.61
C ALA A 6 0.29 -12.46 18.67
N GLU A 7 0.16 -13.68 18.14
CA GLU A 7 1.24 -14.65 18.04
C GLU A 7 2.37 -14.15 17.13
N ILE A 8 2.04 -13.67 15.91
CA ILE A 8 3.05 -13.13 14.99
C ILE A 8 3.73 -11.89 15.60
N VAL A 9 2.97 -10.98 16.22
CA VAL A 9 3.53 -9.81 16.90
C VAL A 9 4.46 -10.22 18.04
N LYS A 10 4.06 -11.20 18.86
CA LYS A 10 4.86 -11.69 19.99
C LYS A 10 6.14 -12.39 19.54
N GLN A 11 6.09 -13.19 18.48
CA GLN A 11 7.22 -13.98 18.01
C GLN A 11 8.23 -13.15 17.22
N PHE A 12 7.75 -12.30 16.31
CA PHE A 12 8.62 -11.63 15.34
C PHE A 12 8.80 -10.13 15.61
N GLY A 13 7.89 -9.51 16.37
CA GLY A 13 7.84 -8.06 16.50
C GLY A 13 7.71 -7.39 15.13
N PRO A 14 8.09 -6.11 14.99
CA PRO A 14 8.06 -5.37 13.74
C PRO A 14 8.73 -6.10 12.55
N ARG A 15 7.99 -6.29 11.45
CA ARG A 15 8.41 -7.02 10.24
C ARG A 15 8.80 -6.06 9.12
N LEU A 16 9.86 -5.29 9.32
CA LEU A 16 10.34 -4.38 8.29
C LEU A 16 10.63 -5.13 6.98
N ALA A 17 10.17 -4.61 5.84
CA ALA A 17 10.45 -5.17 4.52
C ALA A 17 11.94 -5.48 4.30
N GLY A 18 12.24 -6.71 3.87
CA GLY A 18 13.57 -7.26 3.68
C GLY A 18 14.30 -7.70 4.96
N SER A 19 13.62 -7.68 6.11
CA SER A 19 14.23 -8.07 7.39
C SER A 19 14.08 -9.55 7.69
N LYS A 20 14.90 -10.05 8.63
CA LYS A 20 14.75 -11.41 9.18
C LYS A 20 13.39 -11.62 9.85
N ALA A 21 12.78 -10.58 10.40
CA ALA A 21 11.46 -10.67 11.03
C ALA A 21 10.35 -10.86 10.00
N GLU A 22 10.40 -10.14 8.85
CA GLU A 22 9.48 -10.37 7.72
C GLU A 22 9.63 -11.79 7.17
N ALA A 23 10.88 -12.22 6.90
CA ALA A 23 11.15 -13.57 6.40
C ALA A 23 10.69 -14.66 7.39
N GLY A 24 10.93 -14.46 8.69
CA GLY A 24 10.47 -15.36 9.75
C GLY A 24 8.94 -15.44 9.83
N ALA A 25 8.26 -14.31 9.72
CA ALA A 25 6.80 -14.26 9.71
C ALA A 25 6.20 -14.94 8.46
N GLN A 26 6.79 -14.75 7.27
CA GLN A 26 6.38 -15.49 6.07
C GLN A 26 6.55 -17.00 6.26
N LEU A 27 7.69 -17.44 6.77
CA LEU A 27 7.95 -18.85 7.03
C LEU A 27 6.97 -19.44 8.06
N PHE A 28 6.66 -18.68 9.12
CA PHE A 28 5.63 -19.07 10.08
C PHE A 28 4.27 -19.27 9.42
N VAL A 29 3.79 -18.28 8.65
CA VAL A 29 2.51 -18.38 7.92
C VAL A 29 2.51 -19.57 6.96
N LYS A 30 3.61 -19.80 6.23
CA LYS A 30 3.79 -20.96 5.35
C LYS A 30 3.61 -22.27 6.13
N ASN A 31 4.33 -22.44 7.24
CA ASN A 31 4.27 -23.65 8.06
C ASN A 31 2.86 -23.88 8.64
N GLU A 32 2.16 -22.81 9.03
CA GLU A 32 0.77 -22.91 9.51
C GLU A 32 -0.20 -23.32 8.40
N LEU A 33 0.03 -22.89 7.16
CA LEU A 33 -0.75 -23.29 5.99
C LEU A 33 -0.51 -24.76 5.62
N GLU A 34 0.74 -25.23 5.68
CA GLU A 34 1.12 -26.62 5.35
C GLU A 34 0.45 -27.67 6.26
N LYS A 35 -0.06 -27.27 7.43
CA LYS A 35 -0.83 -28.15 8.31
C LYS A 35 -2.15 -28.62 7.71
N PHE A 36 -2.71 -27.90 6.73
CA PHE A 36 -4.02 -28.24 6.16
C PHE A 36 -4.13 -28.04 4.64
N ALA A 37 -3.32 -27.19 4.02
CA ALA A 37 -3.29 -27.00 2.57
C ALA A 37 -2.19 -27.84 1.93
N SER A 38 -2.50 -28.51 0.83
CA SER A 38 -1.56 -29.39 0.12
C SER A 38 -0.65 -28.65 -0.86
N ASN A 39 -1.10 -27.50 -1.38
CA ASN A 39 -0.34 -26.68 -2.34
C ASN A 39 0.04 -25.35 -1.70
N VAL A 40 1.13 -25.36 -0.94
CA VAL A 40 1.74 -24.16 -0.33
C VAL A 40 3.05 -23.86 -1.02
N LYS A 41 3.22 -22.61 -1.47
CA LYS A 41 4.44 -22.17 -2.18
C LYS A 41 4.96 -20.87 -1.56
N GLN A 42 6.27 -20.73 -1.59
CA GLN A 42 6.95 -19.49 -1.28
C GLN A 42 7.65 -18.99 -2.55
N GLN A 43 7.33 -17.77 -2.96
CA GLN A 43 7.94 -17.11 -4.10
C GLN A 43 8.90 -16.05 -3.57
N GLU A 44 10.20 -16.31 -3.68
CA GLU A 44 11.21 -15.29 -3.40
C GLU A 44 11.30 -14.27 -4.54
N PHE A 45 11.58 -13.02 -4.19
CA PHE A 45 11.86 -11.97 -5.15
C PHE A 45 12.88 -10.98 -4.58
N GLU A 46 13.51 -10.21 -5.46
CA GLU A 46 14.44 -9.15 -5.10
C GLU A 46 13.91 -7.79 -5.58
N ALA A 47 14.00 -6.78 -4.72
CA ALA A 47 13.54 -5.44 -5.03
C ALA A 47 14.32 -4.37 -4.25
N PRO A 48 14.36 -3.10 -4.72
CA PRO A 48 15.02 -2.01 -4.02
C PRO A 48 14.17 -1.49 -2.85
N LEU A 49 14.02 -2.30 -1.80
CA LEU A 49 13.06 -2.10 -0.71
C LEU A 49 13.33 -0.82 0.12
N THR A 50 14.55 -0.30 0.07
CA THR A 50 14.89 0.96 0.77
C THR A 50 14.62 2.22 -0.05
N ALA A 51 14.29 2.09 -1.34
CA ALA A 51 14.18 3.23 -2.25
C ALA A 51 13.04 4.18 -1.85
N LYS A 52 11.81 3.68 -1.68
CA LYS A 52 10.58 4.49 -1.55
C LYS A 52 10.75 5.70 -0.62
N PHE A 53 11.14 5.47 0.63
CA PHE A 53 11.25 6.55 1.62
C PHE A 53 12.64 7.20 1.67
N ARG A 54 13.71 6.52 1.26
CA ARG A 54 15.03 7.18 1.14
C ARG A 54 15.03 8.23 0.04
N LYS A 55 14.26 8.04 -1.03
CA LYS A 55 14.08 9.03 -2.09
C LYS A 55 13.46 10.34 -1.60
N MET A 56 12.64 10.33 -0.55
CA MET A 56 12.12 11.58 0.06
C MET A 56 13.23 12.52 0.55
N LYS A 57 14.33 11.95 1.06
CA LYS A 57 15.53 12.72 1.45
C LYS A 57 16.21 13.35 0.24
N ILE A 58 16.24 12.61 -0.87
CA ILE A 58 16.78 13.11 -2.15
C ILE A 58 15.92 14.27 -2.63
N TYR A 59 14.59 14.15 -2.62
CA TYR A 59 13.72 15.24 -3.06
C TYR A 59 13.89 16.51 -2.23
N ALA A 60 14.04 16.36 -0.90
CA ALA A 60 14.33 17.46 0.01
C ALA A 60 15.69 18.12 -0.26
N ALA A 61 16.73 17.32 -0.45
CA ALA A 61 18.07 17.82 -0.75
C ALA A 61 18.12 18.54 -2.11
N LEU A 62 17.51 17.96 -3.14
CA LEU A 62 17.40 18.58 -4.46
C LEU A 62 16.60 19.88 -4.38
N TYR A 63 15.53 19.94 -3.59
CA TYR A 63 14.78 21.18 -3.38
C TYR A 63 15.66 22.29 -2.77
N TRP A 64 16.36 22.02 -1.66
CA TRP A 64 17.25 23.00 -1.05
C TRP A 64 18.38 23.43 -1.99
N LEU A 65 18.96 22.48 -2.73
CA LEU A 65 19.99 22.78 -3.70
C LEU A 65 19.45 23.67 -4.83
N SER A 66 18.26 23.38 -5.37
CA SER A 66 17.63 24.22 -6.40
C SER A 66 17.34 25.63 -5.87
N VAL A 67 16.81 25.78 -4.65
CA VAL A 67 16.56 27.09 -4.05
C VAL A 67 17.86 27.88 -3.87
N ALA A 68 18.92 27.24 -3.37
CA ALA A 68 20.23 27.88 -3.18
C ALA A 68 20.86 28.27 -4.53
N LEU A 69 20.85 27.38 -5.51
CA LEU A 69 21.40 27.63 -6.84
C LEU A 69 20.67 28.77 -7.57
N PHE A 70 19.41 29.04 -7.24
CA PHE A 70 18.64 30.09 -7.91
C PHE A 70 19.28 31.47 -7.75
N PHE A 71 19.91 31.74 -6.61
CA PHE A 71 20.62 33.00 -6.35
C PHE A 71 21.91 33.15 -7.17
N TRP A 72 22.47 32.05 -7.69
CA TRP A 72 23.71 32.07 -8.46
C TRP A 72 23.47 31.88 -9.96
N ASN A 73 22.65 30.90 -10.34
CA ASN A 73 22.29 30.61 -11.71
C ASN A 73 20.83 30.11 -11.80
N PRO A 74 19.89 31.00 -12.17
CA PRO A 74 18.46 30.67 -12.28
C PRO A 74 18.16 29.52 -13.24
N ILE A 75 18.93 29.37 -14.33
CA ILE A 75 18.70 28.34 -15.36
C ILE A 75 19.05 26.95 -14.81
N ILE A 76 20.21 26.81 -14.15
CA ILE A 76 20.61 25.53 -13.54
C ILE A 76 19.63 25.14 -12.43
N ALA A 77 19.25 26.10 -11.59
CA ALA A 77 18.28 25.90 -10.52
C ALA A 77 16.92 25.42 -11.06
N TRP A 78 16.45 26.04 -12.14
CA TRP A 78 15.22 25.66 -12.82
C TRP A 78 15.25 24.25 -13.39
N ILE A 79 16.32 23.86 -14.10
CA ILE A 79 16.48 22.49 -14.62
C ILE A 79 16.42 21.48 -13.47
N LEU A 80 17.15 21.73 -12.39
CA LEU A 80 17.16 20.86 -11.22
C LEU A 80 15.78 20.79 -10.54
N ALA A 81 15.09 21.92 -10.42
CA ALA A 81 13.73 21.99 -9.86
C ALA A 81 12.73 21.19 -10.70
N LEU A 82 12.78 21.31 -12.03
CA LEU A 82 11.94 20.53 -12.95
C LEU A 82 12.20 19.04 -12.83
N VAL A 83 13.47 18.61 -12.85
CA VAL A 83 13.84 17.20 -12.69
C VAL A 83 13.33 16.66 -11.35
N ASN A 84 13.54 17.42 -10.26
CA ASN A 84 13.07 17.02 -8.93
C ASN A 84 11.54 16.89 -8.87
N ALA A 85 10.80 17.84 -9.47
CA ALA A 85 9.34 17.79 -9.52
C ALA A 85 8.84 16.58 -10.33
N VAL A 86 9.43 16.30 -11.49
CA VAL A 86 9.06 15.14 -12.33
C VAL A 86 9.28 13.83 -11.57
N ILE A 87 10.44 13.66 -10.92
CA ILE A 87 10.74 12.45 -10.14
C ILE A 87 9.77 12.33 -8.96
N THR A 88 9.54 13.42 -8.22
CA THR A 88 8.65 13.42 -7.05
C THR A 88 7.22 13.06 -7.45
N ILE A 89 6.70 13.64 -8.53
CA ILE A 89 5.36 13.33 -9.06
C ILE A 89 5.28 11.86 -9.50
N ASN A 90 6.26 11.38 -10.26
CA ASN A 90 6.28 10.00 -10.72
C ASN A 90 6.27 9.00 -9.56
N ASP A 91 7.09 9.24 -8.54
CA ASP A 91 7.25 8.30 -7.43
C ASP A 91 6.06 8.34 -6.47
N LEU A 92 5.57 9.54 -6.11
CA LEU A 92 4.45 9.70 -5.17
C LEU A 92 3.09 9.40 -5.81
N MET A 93 2.86 9.84 -7.06
CA MET A 93 1.54 9.71 -7.69
C MET A 93 1.35 8.41 -8.47
N ARG A 94 2.42 7.78 -8.96
CA ARG A 94 2.33 6.61 -9.84
C ARG A 94 3.02 5.37 -9.29
N ASN A 95 3.52 5.40 -8.05
CA ASN A 95 4.39 4.36 -7.50
C ASN A 95 5.56 4.01 -8.45
N GLY A 96 6.11 5.04 -9.09
CA GLY A 96 7.15 4.88 -10.10
C GLY A 96 8.53 4.54 -9.53
N THR A 97 9.43 4.15 -10.44
CA THR A 97 10.70 3.48 -10.12
C THR A 97 11.92 4.20 -10.68
N LEU A 98 11.82 5.48 -11.05
CA LEU A 98 12.85 6.19 -11.84
C LEU A 98 14.23 6.25 -11.16
N LEU A 99 14.29 6.23 -9.83
CA LEU A 99 15.54 6.24 -9.07
C LEU A 99 15.84 4.91 -8.35
N ASP A 100 15.05 3.87 -8.61
CA ASP A 100 15.14 2.62 -7.86
C ASP A 100 16.47 1.88 -8.09
N SER A 101 17.07 2.02 -9.27
CA SER A 101 18.35 1.40 -9.65
C SER A 101 19.54 1.89 -8.82
N PHE A 102 19.42 3.04 -8.13
CA PHE A 102 20.45 3.55 -7.22
C PHE A 102 20.42 2.89 -5.83
N PHE A 103 19.47 2.00 -5.58
CA PHE A 103 19.31 1.32 -4.29
C PHE A 103 19.63 -0.17 -4.41
N PRO A 104 20.22 -0.78 -3.37
CA PRO A 104 20.53 -2.20 -3.40
C PRO A 104 19.25 -3.02 -3.45
N LEU A 105 19.32 -4.13 -4.21
CA LEU A 105 18.29 -5.16 -4.18
C LEU A 105 18.35 -5.91 -2.85
N LEU A 106 17.19 -6.04 -2.22
CA LEU A 106 16.98 -6.82 -1.01
C LEU A 106 15.95 -7.92 -1.30
N LYS A 107 16.15 -9.07 -0.66
CA LYS A 107 15.26 -10.23 -0.77
C LYS A 107 14.01 -10.02 0.08
N SER A 108 12.86 -10.41 -0.46
CA SER A 108 11.62 -10.66 0.27
C SER A 108 10.90 -11.84 -0.40
N SER A 109 9.72 -12.20 0.10
CA SER A 109 8.96 -13.31 -0.46
C SER A 109 7.45 -13.13 -0.29
N ASN A 110 6.71 -13.77 -1.18
CA ASN A 110 5.28 -14.00 -1.03
C ASN A 110 5.05 -15.46 -0.61
N VAL A 111 4.01 -15.71 0.19
CA VAL A 111 3.56 -17.07 0.51
C VAL A 111 2.16 -17.26 -0.05
N THR A 112 1.94 -18.36 -0.77
CA THR A 112 0.63 -18.70 -1.33
C THR A 112 0.18 -20.08 -0.90
N ALA A 113 -1.13 -20.27 -0.78
CA ALA A 113 -1.73 -21.57 -0.55
C ALA A 113 -3.05 -21.68 -1.32
N THR A 114 -3.39 -22.87 -1.80
CA THR A 114 -4.58 -23.09 -2.63
C THR A 114 -5.43 -24.24 -2.11
N ILE A 115 -6.75 -24.06 -2.13
CA ILE A 115 -7.75 -25.11 -1.92
C ILE A 115 -8.52 -25.28 -3.24
N GLU A 116 -8.48 -26.49 -3.77
CA GLU A 116 -9.20 -26.87 -4.98
C GLU A 116 -10.71 -27.02 -4.70
N PRO A 117 -11.57 -26.67 -5.68
CA PRO A 117 -13.00 -26.93 -5.59
C PRO A 117 -13.32 -28.42 -5.74
N LYS A 118 -14.57 -28.80 -5.48
CA LYS A 118 -15.05 -30.18 -5.56
C LYS A 118 -15.14 -30.70 -7.00
N GLU A 119 -15.47 -29.83 -7.93
CA GLU A 119 -15.63 -30.13 -9.35
C GLU A 119 -14.63 -29.30 -10.18
N GLU A 120 -14.81 -29.23 -11.49
CA GLU A 120 -13.95 -28.44 -12.37
C GLU A 120 -13.93 -26.96 -11.93
N ALA A 121 -12.73 -26.41 -11.82
CA ALA A 121 -12.51 -25.03 -11.44
C ALA A 121 -12.82 -24.07 -12.60
N LYS A 122 -13.86 -23.25 -12.44
CA LYS A 122 -14.29 -22.23 -13.42
C LYS A 122 -13.79 -20.82 -13.07
N GLN A 123 -13.38 -20.60 -11.83
CA GLN A 123 -12.76 -19.34 -11.39
C GLN A 123 -11.85 -19.56 -10.18
N THR A 124 -11.01 -18.55 -9.88
CA THR A 124 -10.22 -18.48 -8.64
C THR A 124 -10.50 -17.19 -7.88
N ILE A 125 -10.92 -17.30 -6.62
CA ILE A 125 -11.00 -16.15 -5.71
C ILE A 125 -9.75 -16.15 -4.83
N ILE A 126 -9.03 -15.03 -4.86
CA ILE A 126 -7.80 -14.83 -4.11
C ILE A 126 -8.10 -13.89 -2.94
N PHE A 127 -7.83 -14.35 -1.71
CA PHE A 127 -7.85 -13.51 -0.52
C PHE A 127 -6.41 -13.21 -0.08
N SER A 128 -6.10 -11.94 0.14
CA SER A 128 -4.75 -11.52 0.49
C SER A 128 -4.66 -10.50 1.60
N GLY A 129 -3.46 -10.38 2.15
CA GLY A 129 -2.97 -9.21 2.89
C GLY A 129 -1.44 -9.15 2.76
N HIS A 130 -0.80 -8.16 3.37
CA HIS A 130 0.66 -8.08 3.41
C HIS A 130 1.21 -8.31 4.82
N ILE A 131 2.37 -8.97 4.89
CA ILE A 131 2.99 -9.42 6.14
C ILE A 131 3.93 -8.36 6.73
N ASP A 132 4.46 -7.48 5.87
CA ASP A 132 5.43 -6.48 6.26
C ASP A 132 4.78 -5.34 7.02
N SER A 133 5.60 -4.67 7.83
CA SER A 133 5.24 -3.43 8.51
C SER A 133 6.31 -2.37 8.23
N THR A 134 5.99 -1.10 8.42
CA THR A 134 6.88 0.01 8.05
C THR A 134 7.55 0.72 9.23
N GLU A 135 8.50 1.61 8.94
CA GLU A 135 9.02 2.56 9.92
C GLU A 135 7.95 3.58 10.31
N GLU A 136 8.00 4.06 11.55
CA GLU A 136 7.03 5.03 12.05
C GLU A 136 7.14 6.37 11.31
N CYS A 137 6.00 6.80 10.75
CA CYS A 137 5.76 8.16 10.26
C CYS A 137 5.77 9.13 11.44
N GLN A 138 6.95 9.60 11.82
CA GLN A 138 7.13 10.28 13.11
C GLN A 138 6.33 11.58 13.20
N TRP A 139 6.21 12.33 12.11
CA TRP A 139 5.45 13.57 12.09
C TRP A 139 3.94 13.30 12.20
N TRP A 140 3.46 12.18 11.65
CA TRP A 140 2.07 11.75 11.79
C TRP A 140 1.75 11.36 13.23
N PHE A 141 2.69 10.71 13.92
CA PHE A 141 2.55 10.43 15.35
C PHE A 141 2.57 11.70 16.21
N TRP A 142 3.61 12.52 16.10
CA TRP A 142 3.81 13.67 16.98
C TRP A 142 2.85 14.83 16.71
N LEU A 143 2.58 15.12 15.43
CA LEU A 143 1.77 16.26 15.01
C LEU A 143 0.38 15.86 14.50
N LYS A 144 0.06 14.56 14.47
CA LYS A 144 -1.27 14.05 14.05
C LYS A 144 -1.62 14.57 12.65
N GLN A 145 -2.85 15.10 12.49
CA GLN A 145 -3.32 15.70 11.23
C GLN A 145 -2.35 16.73 10.66
N LEU A 146 -1.74 17.56 11.50
CA LEU A 146 -0.80 18.58 11.05
C LEU A 146 0.42 17.94 10.38
N GLY A 147 0.92 16.81 10.91
CA GLY A 147 2.01 16.06 10.28
C GLY A 147 1.65 15.55 8.88
N GLY A 148 0.43 15.05 8.72
CA GLY A 148 -0.13 14.67 7.42
C GLY A 148 -0.17 15.85 6.45
N TYR A 149 -0.71 17.00 6.88
CA TYR A 149 -0.75 18.22 6.06
C TYR A 149 0.64 18.72 5.69
N LEU A 150 1.59 18.73 6.63
CA LEU A 150 2.97 19.14 6.37
C LEU A 150 3.64 18.23 5.33
N THR A 151 3.39 16.92 5.39
CA THR A 151 3.88 15.96 4.39
C THR A 151 3.33 16.31 3.00
N PHE A 152 2.05 16.66 2.89
CA PHE A 152 1.45 17.07 1.62
C PHE A 152 2.01 18.42 1.12
N ILE A 153 2.15 19.40 2.02
CA ILE A 153 2.71 20.72 1.71
C ILE A 153 4.15 20.60 1.17
N CYS A 154 4.98 19.72 1.71
CA CYS A 154 6.33 19.47 1.20
C CYS A 154 6.35 19.05 -0.27
N GLY A 155 5.40 18.22 -0.70
CA GLY A 155 5.25 17.80 -2.09
C GLY A 155 4.79 18.95 -2.98
N ILE A 156 3.81 19.73 -2.51
CA ILE A 156 3.34 20.94 -3.20
C ILE A 156 4.47 21.94 -3.38
N LEU A 157 5.29 22.17 -2.35
CA LEU A 157 6.38 23.15 -2.41
C LEU A 157 7.42 22.80 -3.47
N ILE A 158 7.74 21.51 -3.66
CA ILE A 158 8.63 21.05 -4.73
C ILE A 158 8.05 21.43 -6.10
N VAL A 159 6.78 21.11 -6.34
CA VAL A 159 6.12 21.38 -7.63
C VAL A 159 5.95 22.88 -7.85
N LEU A 160 5.52 23.61 -6.83
CA LEU A 160 5.31 25.06 -6.88
C LEU A 160 6.61 25.80 -7.18
N PHE A 161 7.74 25.38 -6.59
CA PHE A 161 9.04 25.97 -6.88
C PHE A 161 9.49 25.69 -8.32
N ALA A 162 9.21 24.50 -8.85
CA ALA A 162 9.48 24.18 -10.26
C ALA A 162 8.64 25.04 -11.23
N VAL A 163 7.36 25.27 -10.92
CA VAL A 163 6.48 26.17 -11.70
C VAL A 163 6.98 27.61 -11.63
N TYR A 164 7.26 28.10 -10.42
CA TYR A 164 7.79 29.44 -10.19
C TYR A 164 9.11 29.68 -10.97
N SER A 165 10.09 28.80 -10.79
CA SER A 165 11.40 28.92 -11.45
C SER A 165 11.28 28.84 -12.96
N THR A 166 10.30 28.08 -13.48
CA THR A 166 9.98 28.09 -14.92
C THR A 166 9.54 29.48 -15.36
N LEU A 167 8.53 30.06 -14.72
CA LEU A 167 8.02 31.38 -15.10
C LEU A 167 9.11 32.47 -15.02
N GLU A 168 9.92 32.46 -13.96
CA GLU A 168 11.00 33.44 -13.79
C GLU A 168 12.11 33.28 -14.83
N VAL A 169 12.53 32.05 -15.15
CA VAL A 169 13.56 31.82 -16.20
C VAL A 169 13.05 32.22 -17.58
N PHE A 170 11.81 31.88 -17.93
CA PHE A 170 11.23 32.30 -19.21
C PHE A 170 11.14 33.83 -19.31
N PHE A 171 10.75 34.51 -18.22
CA PHE A 171 10.71 35.97 -18.18
C PHE A 171 12.12 36.58 -18.29
N LEU A 172 13.10 36.02 -17.57
CA LEU A 172 14.49 36.43 -17.64
C LEU A 172 15.05 36.29 -19.07
N LEU A 173 14.78 35.18 -19.76
CA LEU A 173 15.23 34.96 -21.14
C LEU A 173 14.54 35.92 -22.14
N ALA A 174 13.26 36.22 -21.94
CA ALA A 174 12.51 37.10 -22.84
C ALA A 174 12.82 38.59 -22.64
N PHE A 175 13.02 39.03 -21.40
CA PHE A 175 13.08 40.45 -21.05
C PHE A 175 14.38 40.88 -20.37
N SER A 176 15.32 39.95 -20.13
CA SER A 176 16.60 40.20 -19.44
C SER A 176 16.43 40.86 -18.06
N LYS A 177 15.31 40.56 -17.39
CA LYS A 177 14.96 41.10 -16.06
C LYS A 177 14.40 39.99 -15.17
N ASN A 178 14.62 40.11 -13.87
CA ASN A 178 14.02 39.25 -12.86
C ASN A 178 12.75 39.94 -12.34
N LEU A 179 11.56 39.44 -12.70
CA LEU A 179 10.28 40.05 -12.30
C LEU A 179 9.86 39.58 -10.92
N PHE A 180 10.07 38.30 -10.64
CA PHE A 180 9.60 37.63 -9.44
C PHE A 180 10.73 37.31 -8.47
N ALA A 181 11.92 37.90 -8.65
CA ALA A 181 13.08 37.71 -7.78
C ALA A 181 12.80 37.80 -6.26
N PRO A 182 11.95 38.72 -5.76
CA PRO A 182 11.63 38.77 -4.33
C PRO A 182 10.94 37.51 -3.79
N LEU A 183 10.21 36.76 -4.64
CA LEU A 183 9.56 35.51 -4.25
C LEU A 183 10.57 34.39 -3.94
N ASN A 184 11.84 34.51 -4.32
CA ASN A 184 12.88 33.57 -3.89
C ASN A 184 12.97 33.49 -2.37
N TRP A 185 12.87 34.63 -1.69
CA TRP A 185 12.91 34.67 -0.23
C TRP A 185 11.71 33.97 0.41
N PHE A 186 10.56 33.94 -0.25
CA PHE A 186 9.42 33.14 0.20
C PHE A 186 9.76 31.64 0.24
N PHE A 187 10.41 31.11 -0.80
CA PHE A 187 10.85 29.71 -0.83
C PHE A 187 11.98 29.43 0.16
N VAL A 188 12.89 30.38 0.38
CA VAL A 188 13.92 30.27 1.44
C VAL A 188 13.26 30.17 2.81
N LEU A 189 12.29 31.04 3.11
CA LEU A 189 11.58 31.04 4.40
C LEU A 189 10.80 29.74 4.64
N LEU A 190 10.24 29.12 3.59
CA LEU A 190 9.52 27.85 3.70
C LEU A 190 10.44 26.62 3.61
N SER A 191 11.70 26.79 3.21
CA SER A 191 12.65 25.68 3.06
C SER A 191 12.82 24.78 4.29
N PRO A 192 12.75 25.28 5.55
CA PRO A 192 12.79 24.42 6.72
C PRO A 192 11.67 23.37 6.78
N LEU A 193 10.51 23.60 6.14
CA LEU A 193 9.42 22.61 6.10
C LEU A 193 9.87 21.29 5.48
N GLN A 194 10.82 21.33 4.55
CA GLN A 194 11.31 20.14 3.86
C GLN A 194 12.09 19.18 4.77
N LEU A 195 12.40 19.60 6.01
CA LEU A 195 12.86 18.69 7.07
C LEU A 195 11.84 17.58 7.35
N VAL A 196 10.54 17.81 7.12
CA VAL A 196 9.49 16.79 7.25
C VAL A 196 9.73 15.63 6.28
N TYR A 197 10.07 15.90 5.02
CA TYR A 197 10.47 14.85 4.06
C TYR A 197 11.82 14.23 4.41
N PHE A 198 12.80 15.06 4.77
CA PHE A 198 14.14 14.58 5.09
C PHE A 198 14.18 13.65 6.32
N THR A 199 13.26 13.87 7.25
CA THR A 199 13.12 13.10 8.50
C THR A 199 11.75 12.42 8.59
N PHE A 200 11.17 12.01 7.46
CA PHE A 200 9.80 11.49 7.44
C PHE A 200 9.60 10.29 8.38
N HIS A 201 10.56 9.36 8.36
CA HIS A 201 10.58 8.18 9.23
C HIS A 201 11.53 8.35 10.40
N SER A 202 11.11 7.83 11.56
CA SER A 202 12.01 7.58 12.69
C SER A 202 12.80 6.28 12.49
N LYS A 203 13.68 5.97 13.45
CA LYS A 203 14.37 4.65 13.51
C LYS A 203 13.47 3.53 14.03
N ARG A 204 12.27 3.84 14.55
CA ARG A 204 11.33 2.86 15.11
C ARG A 204 10.56 2.20 13.97
N VAL A 205 10.42 0.88 14.02
CA VAL A 205 9.50 0.10 13.17
C VAL A 205 8.24 -0.21 13.99
N VAL A 206 7.07 -0.14 13.38
CA VAL A 206 5.77 -0.32 14.06
C VAL A 206 5.34 -1.79 14.08
N ASP A 207 4.43 -2.15 15.00
CA ASP A 207 3.98 -3.54 15.15
C ASP A 207 3.01 -3.98 14.05
N GLY A 208 2.47 -3.08 13.21
CA GLY A 208 1.68 -3.47 12.05
C GLY A 208 0.57 -4.48 12.34
N ALA A 209 -0.11 -4.32 13.48
CA ALA A 209 -1.04 -5.33 13.97
C ALA A 209 -2.34 -5.30 13.17
N ALA A 210 -2.91 -4.11 12.99
CA ALA A 210 -3.97 -3.89 12.03
C ALA A 210 -3.37 -3.87 10.62
N ASP A 211 -2.28 -3.12 10.41
CA ASP A 211 -1.61 -2.87 9.12
C ASP A 211 -0.33 -3.71 8.94
N ASN A 212 -0.38 -4.94 8.39
CA ASN A 212 -1.56 -5.60 7.84
C ASN A 212 -1.71 -7.07 8.27
N LEU A 213 -1.30 -7.39 9.51
CA LEU A 213 -1.55 -8.72 10.06
C LEU A 213 -3.05 -9.05 10.17
N SER A 214 -3.92 -8.04 10.21
CA SER A 214 -5.38 -8.24 10.12
C SER A 214 -5.80 -8.92 8.80
N GLY A 215 -5.31 -8.43 7.65
CA GLY A 215 -5.56 -9.01 6.34
C GLY A 215 -4.99 -10.41 6.19
N ILE A 216 -3.77 -10.62 6.69
CA ILE A 216 -3.14 -11.95 6.76
C ILE A 216 -4.00 -12.92 7.58
N SER A 217 -4.40 -12.52 8.79
CA SER A 217 -5.21 -13.37 9.67
C SER A 217 -6.57 -13.70 9.07
N ILE A 218 -7.28 -12.72 8.48
CA ILE A 218 -8.59 -12.95 7.87
C ILE A 218 -8.45 -13.91 6.69
N SER A 219 -7.50 -13.65 5.78
CA SER A 219 -7.26 -14.49 4.60
C SER A 219 -6.87 -15.92 4.98
N PHE A 220 -6.03 -16.10 6.01
CA PHE A 220 -5.67 -17.42 6.54
C PHE A 220 -6.91 -18.18 7.04
N HIS A 221 -7.79 -17.52 7.79
CA HIS A 221 -9.00 -18.16 8.33
C HIS A 221 -10.07 -18.41 7.26
N LEU A 222 -10.13 -17.60 6.20
CA LEU A 222 -10.95 -17.87 5.02
C LEU A 222 -10.48 -19.15 4.33
N LEU A 223 -9.17 -19.30 4.08
CA LEU A 223 -8.62 -20.51 3.48
C LEU A 223 -8.93 -21.74 4.34
N LYS A 224 -8.75 -21.64 5.68
CA LYS A 224 -9.10 -22.71 6.61
C LYS A 224 -10.58 -23.08 6.59
N HIS A 225 -11.48 -22.10 6.48
CA HIS A 225 -12.91 -22.34 6.34
C HIS A 225 -13.24 -23.12 5.05
N PHE A 226 -12.68 -22.70 3.91
CA PHE A 226 -12.94 -23.35 2.62
C PHE A 226 -12.22 -24.68 2.44
N HIS A 227 -11.13 -24.93 3.18
CA HIS A 227 -10.57 -26.28 3.29
C HIS A 227 -11.59 -27.27 3.89
N GLN A 228 -12.29 -26.85 4.95
CA GLN A 228 -13.33 -27.66 5.58
C GLN A 228 -14.65 -27.68 4.79
N ASN A 229 -14.89 -26.62 4.01
CA ASN A 229 -16.11 -26.44 3.23
C ASN A 229 -15.78 -26.08 1.77
N PRO A 230 -15.21 -26.99 0.97
CA PRO A 230 -14.84 -26.66 -0.40
C PRO A 230 -16.05 -26.27 -1.26
N LEU A 231 -15.86 -25.25 -2.09
CA LEU A 231 -16.84 -24.77 -3.07
C LEU A 231 -16.93 -25.74 -4.27
N LYS A 232 -17.97 -25.59 -5.10
CA LYS A 232 -18.20 -26.51 -6.22
C LYS A 232 -17.28 -26.24 -7.40
N HIS A 233 -17.17 -24.98 -7.83
CA HIS A 233 -16.45 -24.58 -9.04
C HIS A 233 -15.40 -23.48 -8.81
N THR A 234 -15.32 -22.97 -7.59
CA THR A 234 -14.45 -21.84 -7.24
C THR A 234 -13.25 -22.30 -6.44
N ARG A 235 -12.06 -22.15 -7.02
CA ARG A 235 -10.79 -22.33 -6.30
C ARG A 235 -10.58 -21.16 -5.35
N ILE A 236 -10.11 -21.46 -4.13
CA ILE A 236 -9.73 -20.42 -3.17
C ILE A 236 -8.21 -20.38 -3.03
N ARG A 237 -7.64 -19.20 -3.18
CA ARG A 237 -6.20 -18.97 -3.01
C ARG A 237 -5.95 -17.93 -1.93
N PHE A 238 -5.02 -18.24 -1.04
CA PHE A 238 -4.45 -17.31 -0.08
C PHE A 238 -3.16 -16.73 -0.65
N ILE A 239 -2.93 -15.44 -0.42
CA ILE A 239 -1.61 -14.81 -0.64
C ILE A 239 -1.25 -13.91 0.55
N SER A 240 -0.06 -14.14 1.10
CA SER A 240 0.64 -13.23 1.99
C SER A 240 1.69 -12.48 1.18
N PHE A 241 1.43 -11.23 0.83
CA PHE A 241 2.38 -10.39 0.10
C PHE A 241 3.52 -9.92 1.02
N GLY A 242 4.75 -9.93 0.49
CA GLY A 242 5.89 -9.29 1.12
C GLY A 242 6.09 -7.88 0.59
N SER A 243 6.61 -6.98 1.44
CA SER A 243 7.08 -5.65 1.03
C SER A 243 6.05 -4.78 0.28
N GLU A 244 4.79 -4.79 0.72
CA GLU A 244 3.75 -3.86 0.24
C GLU A 244 4.17 -2.42 0.52
N GLU A 245 4.66 -2.18 1.74
CA GLU A 245 4.90 -0.84 2.27
C GLU A 245 5.99 -0.11 1.49
N LYS A 246 6.81 -0.88 0.77
CA LYS A 246 7.91 -0.42 -0.10
C LYS A 246 7.52 -0.30 -1.56
N GLY A 247 6.23 -0.14 -1.83
CA GLY A 247 5.67 0.23 -3.13
C GLY A 247 5.08 -0.95 -3.90
N LEU A 248 4.33 -1.80 -3.18
CA LEU A 248 3.58 -2.94 -3.73
C LEU A 248 4.51 -4.00 -4.34
N ARG A 249 5.69 -4.22 -3.74
CA ARG A 249 6.75 -5.01 -4.40
C ARG A 249 6.37 -6.48 -4.51
N GLY A 250 5.77 -7.04 -3.46
CA GLY A 250 5.29 -8.42 -3.45
C GLY A 250 4.21 -8.68 -4.48
N SER A 251 3.14 -7.88 -4.51
CA SER A 251 2.06 -8.03 -5.48
C SER A 251 2.52 -7.77 -6.92
N LYS A 252 3.37 -6.77 -7.17
CA LYS A 252 3.98 -6.56 -8.49
C LYS A 252 4.80 -7.78 -8.94
N ALA A 253 5.65 -8.32 -8.08
CA ALA A 253 6.45 -9.51 -8.40
C ALA A 253 5.58 -10.76 -8.62
N TYR A 254 4.50 -10.90 -7.84
CA TYR A 254 3.55 -12.01 -7.99
C TYR A 254 2.80 -11.94 -9.32
N VAL A 255 2.21 -10.79 -9.65
CA VAL A 255 1.47 -10.61 -10.92
C VAL A 255 2.40 -10.81 -12.10
N ALA A 256 3.61 -10.22 -12.08
CA ALA A 256 4.57 -10.36 -13.17
C ALA A 256 4.94 -11.84 -13.43
N ALA A 257 5.10 -12.65 -12.39
CA ALA A 257 5.47 -14.05 -12.52
C ALA A 257 4.31 -15.00 -12.87
N ASN A 258 3.07 -14.60 -12.60
CA ASN A 258 1.89 -15.49 -12.71
C ASN A 258 0.79 -14.94 -13.64
N LEU A 259 1.07 -13.91 -14.44
CA LEU A 259 0.06 -13.18 -15.23
C LEU A 259 -0.81 -14.10 -16.09
N GLU A 260 -0.19 -14.97 -16.87
CA GLU A 260 -0.91 -15.87 -17.78
C GLU A 260 -1.75 -16.89 -17.01
N GLN A 261 -1.24 -17.43 -15.91
CA GLN A 261 -1.99 -18.32 -15.03
C GLN A 261 -3.20 -17.60 -14.42
N LEU A 262 -3.01 -16.38 -13.91
CA LEU A 262 -4.07 -15.59 -13.27
C LEU A 262 -5.23 -15.32 -14.25
N LYS A 263 -4.90 -15.02 -15.52
CA LYS A 263 -5.89 -14.84 -16.59
C LYS A 263 -6.59 -16.16 -16.94
N ALA A 264 -5.83 -17.24 -17.14
CA ALA A 264 -6.38 -18.54 -17.49
C ALA A 264 -7.33 -19.08 -16.41
N GLU A 265 -7.07 -18.78 -15.15
CA GLU A 265 -7.88 -19.20 -14.00
C GLU A 265 -9.08 -18.28 -13.69
N ASN A 266 -9.32 -17.25 -14.52
CA ASN A 266 -10.32 -16.21 -14.27
C ASN A 266 -10.23 -15.67 -12.82
N SER A 267 -9.01 -15.25 -12.45
CA SER A 267 -8.69 -14.88 -11.06
C SER A 267 -9.35 -13.56 -10.65
N LYS A 268 -9.86 -13.51 -9.42
CA LYS A 268 -10.43 -12.33 -8.78
C LYS A 268 -9.73 -12.10 -7.44
N LEU A 269 -9.04 -10.98 -7.29
CA LEU A 269 -8.38 -10.62 -6.03
C LEU A 269 -9.31 -9.80 -5.12
N VAL A 270 -9.38 -10.23 -3.87
CA VAL A 270 -9.94 -9.47 -2.75
C VAL A 270 -8.81 -9.24 -1.76
N ASN A 271 -8.15 -8.09 -1.88
CA ASN A 271 -7.12 -7.69 -0.93
C ASN A 271 -7.75 -7.12 0.34
N ILE A 272 -7.21 -7.49 1.49
CA ILE A 272 -7.73 -7.09 2.81
C ILE A 272 -6.64 -6.29 3.49
N ASP A 273 -6.98 -5.10 3.95
CA ASP A 273 -6.00 -4.14 4.41
C ASP A 273 -6.49 -3.38 5.64
N THR A 274 -5.70 -3.45 6.71
CA THR A 274 -5.87 -2.64 7.93
C THR A 274 -7.28 -2.70 8.52
N ILE A 275 -7.82 -3.91 8.74
CA ILE A 275 -9.12 -4.12 9.38
C ILE A 275 -9.01 -3.93 10.89
N ARG A 276 -9.59 -2.83 11.39
CA ARG A 276 -9.49 -2.44 12.80
C ARG A 276 -10.86 -2.33 13.49
N LEU A 277 -11.72 -1.43 13.03
CA LEU A 277 -13.04 -1.15 13.64
C LEU A 277 -14.19 -1.60 12.74
N THR A 278 -15.29 -2.04 13.34
CA THR A 278 -16.48 -2.48 12.60
C THR A 278 -17.08 -1.37 11.73
N ASN A 279 -17.08 -0.12 12.19
CA ASN A 279 -17.69 1.02 11.50
C ASN A 279 -16.77 1.75 10.49
N GLU A 280 -15.53 1.28 10.29
CA GLU A 280 -14.56 1.90 9.38
C GLU A 280 -14.26 1.05 8.14
N ILE A 281 -15.02 -0.04 7.93
CA ILE A 281 -14.84 -0.94 6.78
C ILE A 281 -15.35 -0.28 5.49
N SER A 282 -14.50 -0.25 4.46
CA SER A 282 -14.79 0.29 3.14
C SER A 282 -14.28 -0.63 2.04
N VAL A 283 -15.11 -0.89 1.03
CA VAL A 283 -14.65 -1.44 -0.25
C VAL A 283 -14.10 -0.29 -1.09
N VAL A 284 -12.86 -0.45 -1.58
CA VAL A 284 -12.20 0.53 -2.44
C VAL A 284 -12.64 0.30 -3.87
N ASN A 285 -13.39 1.25 -4.44
CA ASN A 285 -13.78 1.19 -5.86
C ASN A 285 -12.76 1.86 -6.79
N LYS A 286 -11.92 2.74 -6.25
CA LYS A 286 -10.97 3.55 -7.02
C LYS A 286 -9.77 3.94 -6.19
N GLU A 287 -8.59 3.87 -6.80
CA GLU A 287 -7.30 4.36 -6.32
C GLU A 287 -7.01 5.68 -7.02
N ALA A 288 -7.51 6.80 -6.47
CA ALA A 288 -7.69 8.05 -7.20
C ALA A 288 -6.37 8.68 -7.64
N MET A 289 -5.35 8.66 -6.78
CA MET A 289 -4.03 9.22 -7.07
C MET A 289 -3.28 8.41 -8.13
N ILE A 290 -3.37 7.08 -8.04
CA ILE A 290 -2.74 6.15 -8.99
C ILE A 290 -3.49 6.13 -10.34
N GLY A 291 -4.79 6.45 -10.34
CA GLY A 291 -5.63 6.49 -11.53
C GLY A 291 -6.22 5.13 -11.91
N ILE A 292 -6.45 4.25 -10.94
CA ILE A 292 -7.04 2.91 -11.15
C ILE A 292 -8.48 2.87 -10.65
N THR A 293 -9.37 2.32 -11.47
CA THR A 293 -10.76 2.01 -11.09
C THR A 293 -10.91 0.49 -11.07
N HIS A 294 -11.49 -0.04 -10.00
CA HIS A 294 -11.66 -1.48 -9.82
C HIS A 294 -12.95 -2.00 -10.47
N ASP A 295 -13.03 -3.32 -10.61
CA ASP A 295 -14.19 -4.02 -11.21
C ASP A 295 -15.47 -3.77 -10.40
N SER A 296 -16.43 -3.08 -11.01
CA SER A 296 -17.69 -2.71 -10.38
C SER A 296 -18.55 -3.92 -9.99
N ASN A 297 -18.46 -5.03 -10.72
CA ASN A 297 -19.18 -6.26 -10.37
C ASN A 297 -18.62 -6.86 -9.08
N LEU A 298 -17.29 -6.86 -8.93
CA LEU A 298 -16.64 -7.35 -7.73
C LEU A 298 -16.93 -6.44 -6.52
N VAL A 299 -16.87 -5.11 -6.72
CA VAL A 299 -17.25 -4.11 -5.69
C VAL A 299 -18.69 -4.34 -5.21
N ASN A 300 -19.64 -4.43 -6.15
CA ASN A 300 -21.05 -4.59 -5.83
C ASN A 300 -21.36 -5.96 -5.20
N GLY A 301 -20.70 -7.03 -5.66
CA GLY A 301 -20.86 -8.37 -5.10
C GLY A 301 -20.44 -8.44 -3.64
N ILE A 302 -19.29 -7.85 -3.31
CA ILE A 302 -18.81 -7.80 -1.92
C ILE A 302 -19.70 -6.89 -1.08
N LYS A 303 -20.04 -5.70 -1.57
CA LYS A 303 -20.95 -4.78 -0.85
C LYS A 303 -22.29 -5.45 -0.53
N SER A 304 -22.85 -6.20 -1.49
CA SER A 304 -24.10 -6.94 -1.31
C SER A 304 -23.98 -8.03 -0.23
N ALA A 305 -22.82 -8.68 -0.11
CA ALA A 305 -22.56 -9.65 0.94
C ALA A 305 -22.53 -9.01 2.35
N PHE A 306 -21.92 -7.82 2.49
CA PHE A 306 -22.00 -7.05 3.73
C PHE A 306 -23.44 -6.64 4.07
N ASP A 307 -24.20 -6.16 3.07
CA ASP A 307 -25.59 -5.71 3.26
C ASP A 307 -26.53 -6.85 3.66
N LYS A 308 -26.38 -8.02 3.04
CA LYS A 308 -27.13 -9.24 3.37
C LYS A 308 -26.95 -9.64 4.83
N LEU A 309 -25.74 -9.47 5.36
CA LEU A 309 -25.41 -9.76 6.76
C LEU A 309 -25.66 -8.57 7.70
N LYS A 310 -26.14 -7.44 7.16
CA LYS A 310 -26.37 -6.18 7.89
C LYS A 310 -25.11 -5.65 8.59
N PHE A 311 -23.95 -5.88 8.00
CA PHE A 311 -22.69 -5.35 8.50
C PHE A 311 -22.40 -3.98 7.89
N PRO A 312 -21.94 -2.99 8.69
CA PRO A 312 -21.56 -1.69 8.16
C PRO A 312 -20.39 -1.84 7.18
N CYS A 313 -20.59 -1.34 5.97
CA CYS A 313 -19.55 -1.26 4.95
C CYS A 313 -19.87 -0.09 4.02
N GLN A 314 -18.88 0.73 3.72
CA GLN A 314 -19.00 1.83 2.76
C GLN A 314 -18.37 1.42 1.42
N ILE A 315 -18.63 2.18 0.37
CA ILE A 315 -17.83 2.17 -0.86
C ILE A 315 -17.14 3.53 -0.93
N ASN A 316 -15.81 3.54 -0.98
CA ASN A 316 -15.02 4.77 -1.00
C ASN A 316 -13.89 4.69 -2.03
N ALA A 317 -13.47 5.84 -2.53
CA ALA A 317 -12.20 5.93 -3.24
C ALA A 317 -11.05 6.08 -2.22
N LEU A 318 -9.93 5.41 -2.48
CA LEU A 318 -8.68 5.69 -1.80
C LEU A 318 -8.00 6.87 -2.50
N ASN A 319 -7.93 8.01 -1.81
CA ASN A 319 -7.49 9.26 -2.42
C ASN A 319 -5.97 9.37 -2.54
N MET A 320 -5.21 8.66 -1.70
CA MET A 320 -3.75 8.72 -1.65
C MET A 320 -3.17 7.33 -1.36
N GLY A 321 -2.01 7.04 -1.95
CA GLY A 321 -1.41 5.72 -1.87
C GLY A 321 -2.00 4.76 -2.91
N GLY A 322 -1.76 3.48 -2.72
CA GLY A 322 -2.33 2.40 -3.51
C GLY A 322 -2.13 1.09 -2.79
N THR A 323 -3.03 0.14 -2.99
CA THR A 323 -3.02 -1.18 -2.35
C THR A 323 -2.51 -2.28 -3.28
N ASP A 324 -2.30 -3.49 -2.75
CA ASP A 324 -1.90 -4.67 -3.53
C ASP A 324 -2.90 -5.08 -4.63
N ALA A 325 -4.10 -4.49 -4.69
CA ALA A 325 -5.02 -4.64 -5.81
C ALA A 325 -4.60 -3.88 -7.08
N VAL A 326 -3.76 -2.84 -6.95
CA VAL A 326 -3.31 -2.01 -8.08
C VAL A 326 -2.61 -2.82 -9.17
N PRO A 327 -1.59 -3.67 -8.87
CA PRO A 327 -0.88 -4.41 -9.92
C PRO A 327 -1.77 -5.41 -10.67
N PHE A 328 -2.82 -5.93 -10.02
CA PHE A 328 -3.78 -6.83 -10.66
C PHE A 328 -4.68 -6.06 -11.63
N SER A 329 -5.26 -4.94 -11.18
CA SER A 329 -6.13 -4.09 -12.01
C SER A 329 -5.36 -3.49 -13.21
N GLN A 330 -4.10 -3.09 -13.02
CA GLN A 330 -3.22 -2.62 -14.10
C GLN A 330 -3.01 -3.67 -15.21
N ASN A 331 -3.16 -4.95 -14.88
CA ASN A 331 -2.98 -6.07 -15.80
C ASN A 331 -4.30 -6.71 -16.24
N ASN A 332 -5.42 -5.99 -16.08
CA ASN A 332 -6.78 -6.43 -16.41
C ASN A 332 -7.22 -7.71 -15.66
N ILE A 333 -6.73 -7.91 -14.44
CA ILE A 333 -7.20 -8.96 -13.54
C ILE A 333 -8.17 -8.31 -12.55
N SER A 334 -9.39 -8.85 -12.46
CA SER A 334 -10.43 -8.34 -11.55
C SER A 334 -9.89 -8.33 -10.11
N SER A 335 -9.95 -7.17 -9.47
CA SER A 335 -9.32 -6.96 -8.17
C SER A 335 -9.95 -5.78 -7.44
N ILE A 336 -10.05 -5.88 -6.12
CA ILE A 336 -10.45 -4.80 -5.20
C ILE A 336 -9.64 -4.88 -3.91
N SER A 337 -9.71 -3.83 -3.10
CA SER A 337 -9.27 -3.84 -1.70
C SER A 337 -10.43 -3.54 -0.75
N ILE A 338 -10.41 -4.17 0.42
CA ILE A 338 -11.24 -3.81 1.58
C ILE A 338 -10.32 -3.18 2.62
N ILE A 339 -10.56 -1.92 2.95
CA ILE A 339 -9.77 -1.14 3.90
C ILE A 339 -10.60 -0.86 5.16
N GLY A 340 -10.00 -1.02 6.34
CA GLY A 340 -10.62 -0.74 7.64
C GLY A 340 -10.07 0.49 8.36
N LEU A 341 -9.68 1.50 7.59
CA LEU A 341 -9.12 2.78 8.04
C LEU A 341 -10.10 3.93 7.80
N ASN A 342 -9.97 4.97 8.62
CA ASN A 342 -10.62 6.24 8.36
C ASN A 342 -10.02 6.89 7.10
N THR A 343 -10.81 6.99 6.03
CA THR A 343 -10.37 7.63 4.78
C THR A 343 -10.62 9.14 4.74
N LYS A 344 -11.34 9.70 5.73
CA LYS A 344 -11.65 11.13 5.80
C LYS A 344 -10.60 11.93 6.56
N LYS A 345 -9.93 11.31 7.53
CA LYS A 345 -8.87 11.89 8.36
C LYS A 345 -7.78 10.85 8.55
N LEU A 346 -6.53 11.28 8.62
CA LEU A 346 -5.41 10.40 8.97
C LEU A 346 -5.72 9.68 10.29
N ASP A 347 -5.77 8.35 10.21
CA ASP A 347 -5.99 7.48 11.35
C ASP A 347 -4.76 7.51 12.27
N PRO A 348 -4.91 7.69 13.60
CA PRO A 348 -3.78 7.74 14.51
C PRO A 348 -2.92 6.47 14.53
N THR A 349 -3.48 5.32 14.17
CA THR A 349 -2.77 4.02 14.14
C THR A 349 -1.97 3.84 12.85
N TYR A 350 -2.38 4.45 11.74
CA TYR A 350 -1.75 4.24 10.45
C TYR A 350 -0.28 4.69 10.45
N HIS A 351 0.63 3.73 10.23
CA HIS A 351 2.09 3.91 10.25
C HIS A 351 2.64 4.53 11.55
N THR A 352 1.98 4.32 12.70
CA THR A 352 2.48 4.79 14.00
C THR A 352 2.60 3.66 15.02
N ARG A 353 3.35 3.90 16.11
CA ARG A 353 3.44 2.97 17.24
C ARG A 353 2.12 2.67 17.94
N LEU A 354 1.04 3.37 17.59
CA LEU A 354 -0.29 3.09 18.11
C LEU A 354 -0.93 1.88 17.44
N ASP A 355 -0.45 1.45 16.27
CA ASP A 355 -0.92 0.19 15.66
C ASP A 355 -0.44 -1.01 16.48
N LYS A 356 -1.32 -1.47 17.37
CA LYS A 356 -1.11 -2.56 18.31
C LYS A 356 -2.33 -3.47 18.28
N VAL A 357 -2.13 -4.73 18.68
CA VAL A 357 -3.21 -5.76 18.71
C VAL A 357 -4.45 -5.27 19.48
N GLY A 358 -4.25 -4.55 20.59
CA GLY A 358 -5.34 -4.02 21.42
C GLY A 358 -6.20 -2.93 20.75
N MET A 359 -5.79 -2.40 19.59
CA MET A 359 -6.56 -1.43 18.83
C MET A 359 -7.56 -2.08 17.86
N ILE A 360 -7.49 -3.40 17.69
CA ILE A 360 -8.34 -4.16 16.76
C ILE A 360 -9.57 -4.65 17.51
N GLU A 361 -10.75 -4.33 16.99
CA GLU A 361 -12.00 -4.91 17.44
C GLU A 361 -12.15 -6.33 16.88
N PRO A 362 -12.20 -7.40 17.69
CA PRO A 362 -12.29 -8.77 17.16
C PRO A 362 -13.51 -9.01 16.25
N GLN A 363 -14.57 -8.23 16.47
CA GLN A 363 -15.79 -8.31 15.66
C GLN A 363 -15.59 -7.76 14.23
N SER A 364 -14.70 -6.78 14.03
CA SER A 364 -14.41 -6.26 12.68
C SER A 364 -13.83 -7.36 11.78
N LEU A 365 -12.87 -8.12 12.31
CA LEU A 365 -12.28 -9.27 11.61
C LEU A 365 -13.33 -10.35 11.26
N LYS A 366 -14.26 -10.63 12.19
CA LYS A 366 -15.36 -11.58 11.98
C LYS A 366 -16.32 -11.11 10.89
N ASN A 367 -16.73 -9.83 10.94
CA ASN A 367 -17.65 -9.27 9.95
C ASN A 367 -17.07 -9.36 8.53
N VAL A 368 -15.80 -8.98 8.35
CA VAL A 368 -15.12 -9.09 7.05
C VAL A 368 -15.04 -10.54 6.59
N ARG A 369 -14.58 -11.45 7.46
CA ARG A 369 -14.50 -12.89 7.13
C ARG A 369 -15.87 -13.43 6.70
N ASP A 370 -16.92 -13.17 7.46
CA ASP A 370 -18.24 -13.74 7.22
C ASP A 370 -18.88 -13.17 5.96
N ALA A 371 -18.67 -11.88 5.67
CA ALA A 371 -19.07 -11.26 4.40
C ALA A 371 -18.33 -11.88 3.21
N LEU A 372 -17.03 -12.15 3.34
CA LEU A 372 -16.24 -12.77 2.27
C LEU A 372 -16.57 -14.25 2.05
N ILE A 373 -16.98 -14.97 3.10
CA ILE A 373 -17.54 -16.31 2.97
C ILE A 373 -18.84 -16.26 2.15
N ALA A 374 -19.77 -15.37 2.53
CA ALA A 374 -21.04 -15.21 1.83
C ALA A 374 -20.83 -14.81 0.36
N PHE A 375 -19.91 -13.88 0.09
CA PHE A 375 -19.54 -13.47 -1.25
C PHE A 375 -19.02 -14.65 -2.10
N ALA A 376 -18.05 -15.41 -1.60
CA ALA A 376 -17.48 -16.52 -2.36
C ALA A 376 -18.52 -17.63 -2.63
N GLN A 377 -19.39 -17.93 -1.65
CA GLN A 377 -20.48 -18.89 -1.82
C GLN A 377 -21.52 -18.43 -2.84
N ASP A 378 -21.90 -17.15 -2.81
CA ASP A 378 -22.87 -16.61 -3.77
C ASP A 378 -22.25 -16.49 -5.17
N SER A 379 -20.95 -16.19 -5.29
CA SER A 379 -20.23 -16.21 -6.57
C SER A 379 -20.11 -17.63 -7.15
N ASP A 380 -19.89 -18.65 -6.30
CA ASP A 380 -19.80 -20.05 -6.74
C ASP A 380 -21.12 -20.58 -7.29
N LYS A 381 -22.25 -20.18 -6.69
CA LYS A 381 -23.60 -20.57 -7.15
C LYS A 381 -23.98 -20.00 -8.52
N GLN A 382 -23.27 -18.99 -8.99
CA GLN A 382 -23.54 -18.33 -10.28
C GLN A 382 -22.77 -19.00 -11.45
N LEU A 383 -21.96 -20.01 -11.17
CA LEU A 383 -21.16 -20.78 -12.13
C LEU A 383 -21.79 -22.14 -12.42
#